data_AF-A0A844ZGN6-F1
#
_entry.id   AF-A0A844ZGN6-F1
#
_cell.length_a   1.000
_cell.length_b   1.000
_cell.length_c   1.000
_cell.angle_alpha   90.00
_cell.angle_beta   90.00
_cell.angle_gamma   90.00
#
_symmetry.space_group_name_H-M   'P 1'
#
loop_
_entity.id
_entity.type
_entity.pdbx_description
1 polymer ?
#
loop_
_entity_poly.entity_id
_entity_poly.type
_entity_poly.pdbx_seq_one_letter_code
_entity_poly.pdbx_strand_id
1 'polypeptide(L)'
;MRLVPVAAFLALTACAGSADDYPSLAIRDVERIDYAEIGSSDESDVAAPVASQEVIERVAALRAQALADHANFVEAAPVARRLVRAGAGADPTSTARLSAEVAISDLSSLRSQTAIPLADLDAMLVAASIALEPTAEIAEARDAVVRLIAEEDQVLSELRAIL
;
A
#
# COMPACT_ATOMS: atom_id res chain seq x y z
N MET A 1 22.21 21.66 58.81
CA MET A 1 23.51 21.31 58.18
C MET A 1 23.25 20.06 57.35
N ARG A 2 23.10 20.12 56.03
CA ARG A 2 24.14 20.44 55.05
C ARG A 2 23.50 21.00 53.77
N LEU A 3 24.10 22.08 53.28
CA LEU A 3 23.83 22.72 52.00
C LEU A 3 24.39 21.90 50.83
N VAL A 4 23.67 21.95 49.70
CA VAL A 4 24.16 21.94 48.30
C VAL A 4 24.67 20.61 47.73
N PRO A 5 24.06 20.16 46.61
CA PRO A 5 24.70 20.38 45.32
C PRO A 5 23.70 20.85 44.24
N VAL A 6 23.29 22.12 44.31
CA VAL A 6 22.64 22.83 43.18
C VAL A 6 23.70 23.30 42.15
N ALA A 7 24.99 23.23 42.50
CA ALA A 7 26.09 23.77 41.69
C ALA A 7 26.42 22.98 40.40
N ALA A 8 25.92 21.75 40.23
CA ALA A 8 26.29 20.90 39.09
C ALA A 8 25.51 21.20 37.79
N PHE A 9 24.34 21.84 37.86
CA PHE A 9 23.55 22.15 36.66
C PHE A 9 24.01 23.42 35.91
N LEU A 10 24.82 24.27 36.55
CA LEU A 10 25.30 25.54 35.96
C LEU A 10 26.53 25.38 35.05
N ALA A 11 27.12 24.19 34.96
CA ALA A 11 28.33 23.96 34.16
C ALA A 11 28.06 23.58 32.69
N LEU A 12 26.80 23.44 32.26
CA LEU A 12 26.42 23.03 30.90
C LEU A 12 26.14 24.21 29.95
N THR A 13 26.14 25.45 30.43
CA THR A 13 25.83 26.65 29.61
C THR A 13 27.06 27.33 29.01
N ALA A 14 28.26 26.74 29.13
CA ALA A 14 29.51 27.35 28.68
C ALA A 14 29.87 27.11 27.20
N CYS A 15 29.06 26.36 26.44
CA CYS A 15 29.34 26.06 25.03
C CYS A 15 28.52 26.89 24.02
N ALA A 16 27.61 27.76 24.49
CA ALA A 16 26.96 28.73 23.64
C ALA A 16 27.77 30.04 23.69
N GLY A 17 28.71 30.20 22.74
CA GLY A 17 29.36 31.49 22.50
C GLY A 17 28.30 32.57 22.24
N SER A 18 28.60 33.81 22.64
CA SER A 18 27.69 34.94 22.45
C SER A 18 27.19 35.00 21.01
N ALA A 19 25.87 35.20 20.83
CA ALA A 19 25.25 35.33 19.51
C ALA A 19 25.89 36.45 18.65
N ASP A 20 26.59 37.38 19.28
CA ASP A 20 27.30 38.51 18.66
C ASP A 20 28.69 38.15 18.08
N ASP A 21 29.24 36.96 18.40
CA ASP A 21 30.54 36.48 17.88
C ASP A 21 30.40 35.62 16.61
N TYR A 22 29.17 35.30 16.21
CA TYR A 22 28.91 34.61 14.94
C TYR A 22 28.79 35.63 13.81
N PRO A 23 29.50 35.41 12.67
CA PRO A 23 29.30 36.24 11.50
C PRO A 23 27.85 36.14 11.04
N SER A 24 27.29 37.28 10.63
CA SER A 24 25.91 37.36 10.14
C SER A 24 25.62 36.30 9.08
N LEU A 25 24.48 35.61 9.21
CA LEU A 25 23.90 34.75 8.17
C LEU A 25 23.20 35.57 7.07
N ALA A 26 23.27 36.90 7.12
CA ALA A 26 22.80 37.72 6.02
C ALA A 26 23.66 37.43 4.78
N ILE A 27 22.98 37.21 3.66
CA ILE A 27 23.60 37.05 2.35
C ILE A 27 24.49 38.25 2.08
N ARG A 28 25.78 38.00 1.86
CA ARG A 28 26.77 39.05 1.57
C ARG A 28 26.47 39.68 0.22
N ASP A 29 26.82 40.95 0.04
CA ASP A 29 26.62 41.63 -1.25
C ASP A 29 27.36 40.93 -2.41
N VAL A 30 28.51 40.29 -2.14
CA VAL A 30 29.26 39.49 -3.13
C VAL A 30 28.62 38.14 -3.46
N GLU A 31 27.75 37.63 -2.58
CA GLU A 31 26.96 36.41 -2.79
C GLU A 31 25.57 36.73 -3.36
N ARG A 32 25.21 38.01 -3.44
CA ARG A 32 23.94 38.47 -4.01
C ARG A 32 24.00 38.36 -5.53
N ILE A 33 23.66 37.18 -6.02
CA ILE A 33 23.33 36.97 -7.43
C ILE A 33 22.02 37.71 -7.69
N ASP A 34 22.02 38.61 -8.67
CA ASP A 34 20.79 39.25 -9.14
C ASP A 34 19.98 38.23 -9.95
N TYR A 35 19.04 37.57 -9.28
CA TYR A 35 18.15 36.60 -9.92
C TYR A 35 17.09 37.27 -10.80
N ALA A 36 17.01 38.62 -10.85
CA ALA A 36 16.00 39.30 -11.68
C ALA A 36 16.22 39.10 -13.19
N GLU A 37 17.44 38.78 -13.62
CA GLU A 37 17.77 38.50 -15.04
C GLU A 37 17.90 37.01 -15.37
N ILE A 38 17.88 36.10 -14.39
CA ILE A 38 17.64 34.69 -14.67
C ILE A 38 16.14 34.59 -14.93
N GLY A 39 15.77 34.97 -16.16
CA GLY A 39 14.39 34.99 -16.62
C GLY A 39 13.70 33.73 -16.12
N SER A 40 12.51 33.93 -15.55
CA SER A 40 11.57 32.85 -15.25
C SER A 40 11.69 31.86 -16.39
N SER A 41 12.33 30.71 -16.14
CA SER A 41 12.32 29.64 -17.12
C SER A 41 10.85 29.44 -17.37
N ASP A 42 10.37 29.76 -18.58
CA ASP A 42 9.06 29.34 -19.02
C ASP A 42 9.01 27.88 -18.62
N GLU A 43 8.18 27.58 -17.62
CA GLU A 43 8.01 26.25 -17.09
C GLU A 43 7.32 25.53 -18.23
N SER A 44 8.14 25.01 -19.13
CA SER A 44 7.71 24.30 -20.31
C SER A 44 6.76 23.24 -19.78
N ASP A 45 5.51 23.28 -20.21
CA ASP A 45 4.46 22.33 -19.85
C ASP A 45 4.83 21.00 -20.53
N VAL A 46 5.89 20.36 -20.03
CA VAL A 46 6.34 19.06 -20.50
C VAL A 46 5.33 18.09 -19.94
N ALA A 47 4.43 17.65 -20.83
CA ALA A 47 3.45 16.62 -20.52
C ALA A 47 4.13 15.47 -19.78
N ALA A 48 3.53 15.06 -18.65
CA ALA A 48 4.05 13.95 -17.86
C ALA A 48 4.24 12.72 -18.75
N PRO A 49 5.32 11.95 -18.56
CA PRO A 49 5.53 10.73 -19.32
C PRO A 49 4.34 9.78 -19.10
N VAL A 50 3.82 9.23 -20.19
CA VAL A 50 2.74 8.24 -20.18
C VAL A 50 3.31 6.84 -20.31
N ALA A 51 2.65 5.86 -19.68
CA ALA A 51 3.07 4.47 -19.77
C ALA A 51 3.04 3.98 -21.24
N SER A 52 3.91 3.02 -21.57
CA SER A 52 3.91 2.43 -22.91
C SER A 52 2.62 1.63 -23.16
N GLN A 53 2.24 1.50 -24.42
CA GLN A 53 1.05 0.73 -24.81
C GLN A 53 1.13 -0.73 -24.32
N GLU A 54 2.33 -1.32 -24.33
CA GLU A 54 2.57 -2.68 -23.82
C GLU A 54 2.27 -2.78 -22.32
N VAL A 55 2.71 -1.80 -21.52
CA VAL A 55 2.41 -1.75 -20.08
C VAL A 55 0.90 -1.60 -19.86
N ILE A 56 0.24 -0.73 -20.61
CA ILE A 56 -1.22 -0.52 -20.52
C ILE A 56 -1.98 -1.83 -20.81
N GLU A 57 -1.63 -2.52 -21.89
CA GLU A 57 -2.26 -3.79 -22.28
C GLU A 57 -2.01 -4.89 -21.24
N ARG A 58 -0.78 -4.98 -20.71
CA ARG A 58 -0.44 -5.96 -19.66
C ARG A 58 -1.20 -5.69 -18.37
N VAL A 59 -1.29 -4.43 -17.93
CA VAL A 59 -2.07 -4.02 -16.76
C VAL A 59 -3.55 -4.35 -16.95
N ALA A 60 -4.10 -4.05 -18.13
CA ALA A 60 -5.50 -4.35 -18.44
C ALA A 60 -5.78 -5.87 -18.39
N ALA A 61 -4.87 -6.69 -18.92
CA ALA A 61 -4.99 -8.15 -18.87
C ALA A 61 -4.96 -8.69 -17.43
N LEU A 62 -4.05 -8.18 -16.59
CA LEU A 62 -3.97 -8.57 -15.17
C LEU A 62 -5.24 -8.18 -14.39
N ARG A 63 -5.75 -6.97 -14.64
CA ARG A 63 -7.01 -6.51 -14.04
C ARG A 63 -8.20 -7.36 -14.48
N ALA A 64 -8.27 -7.71 -15.77
CA ALA A 64 -9.33 -8.57 -16.29
C ALA A 64 -9.28 -9.98 -15.68
N GLN A 65 -8.08 -10.55 -15.52
CA GLN A 65 -7.89 -11.84 -14.86
C GLN A 65 -8.40 -11.80 -13.41
N ALA A 66 -8.00 -10.78 -12.62
CA ALA A 66 -8.45 -10.65 -11.24
C ALA A 66 -9.98 -10.50 -11.13
N LEU A 67 -10.61 -9.76 -12.05
CA LEU A 67 -12.06 -9.63 -12.10
C LEU A 67 -12.76 -10.95 -12.42
N ALA A 68 -12.20 -11.77 -13.32
CA ALA A 68 -12.73 -13.08 -13.65
C ALA A 68 -12.62 -14.06 -12.46
N ASP A 69 -11.46 -14.08 -11.79
CA ASP A 69 -11.24 -14.92 -10.60
C ASP A 69 -12.15 -14.50 -9.43
N HIS A 70 -12.33 -13.19 -9.25
CA HIS A 70 -13.28 -12.66 -8.27
C HIS A 70 -14.72 -13.06 -8.60
N ALA A 71 -15.14 -13.02 -9.87
CA ALA A 71 -16.47 -13.47 -10.27
C ALA A 71 -16.69 -14.96 -9.92
N ASN A 72 -15.68 -15.82 -10.09
CA ASN A 72 -15.74 -17.22 -9.68
C ASN A 72 -15.92 -17.37 -8.16
N PHE A 73 -15.22 -16.56 -7.36
CA PHE A 73 -15.41 -16.52 -5.91
C PHE A 73 -16.85 -16.12 -5.54
N VAL A 74 -17.36 -15.03 -6.14
CA VAL A 74 -18.71 -14.52 -5.89
C VAL A 74 -19.77 -15.55 -6.27
N GLU A 75 -19.60 -16.27 -7.38
CA GLU A 75 -20.49 -17.34 -7.80
C GLU A 75 -20.51 -18.52 -6.81
N ALA A 76 -19.35 -18.89 -6.25
CA ALA A 76 -19.23 -20.00 -5.30
C ALA A 76 -19.73 -19.64 -3.88
N ALA A 77 -19.68 -18.35 -3.50
CA ALA A 77 -19.96 -17.90 -2.13
C ALA A 77 -21.34 -18.31 -1.56
N PRO A 78 -22.46 -18.26 -2.32
CA PRO A 78 -23.77 -18.69 -1.81
C PRO A 78 -23.83 -20.16 -1.40
N VAL A 79 -23.15 -21.04 -2.13
CA VAL A 79 -23.09 -22.47 -1.81
C VAL A 79 -22.33 -22.68 -0.50
N ALA A 80 -21.17 -22.05 -0.34
CA ALA A 80 -20.39 -22.11 0.89
C ALA A 80 -21.17 -21.55 2.09
N ARG A 81 -21.86 -20.41 1.94
CA ARG A 81 -22.74 -19.83 2.97
C ARG A 81 -23.81 -20.82 3.43
N ARG A 82 -24.43 -21.56 2.51
CA ARG A 82 -25.43 -22.58 2.84
C ARG A 82 -24.82 -23.76 3.62
N LEU A 83 -23.69 -24.28 3.15
CA LEU A 83 -23.02 -25.42 3.80
C LEU A 83 -22.50 -25.06 5.19
N VAL A 84 -21.91 -23.88 5.35
CA VAL A 84 -21.47 -23.35 6.64
C VAL A 84 -22.62 -23.21 7.63
N ARG A 85 -23.77 -22.68 7.20
CA ARG A 85 -24.96 -22.62 8.07
C ARG A 85 -25.50 -23.99 8.46
N ALA A 86 -25.38 -25.00 7.59
CA ALA A 86 -25.81 -26.36 7.89
C ALA A 86 -24.84 -27.09 8.83
N GLY A 87 -23.54 -26.76 8.77
CA GLY A 87 -22.51 -27.28 9.68
C GLY A 87 -22.41 -26.52 11.02
N ALA A 88 -23.06 -25.37 11.14
CA ALA A 88 -23.01 -24.54 12.34
C ALA A 88 -23.59 -25.29 13.56
N GLY A 89 -22.80 -25.41 14.62
CA GLY A 89 -23.18 -26.13 15.84
C GLY A 89 -23.29 -27.66 15.69
N ALA A 90 -22.94 -28.22 14.53
CA ALA A 90 -22.87 -29.66 14.32
C ALA A 90 -21.62 -30.26 15.00
N ASP A 91 -21.67 -31.56 15.29
CA ASP A 91 -20.50 -32.28 15.83
C ASP A 91 -19.29 -32.15 14.89
N PRO A 92 -18.06 -31.94 15.42
CA PRO A 92 -16.83 -31.85 14.62
C PRO A 92 -16.60 -32.99 13.63
N THR A 93 -17.09 -34.19 13.95
CA THR A 93 -16.95 -35.38 13.10
C THR A 93 -18.12 -35.60 12.14
N SER A 94 -19.14 -34.75 12.20
CA SER A 94 -20.33 -34.85 11.35
C SER A 94 -20.02 -34.49 9.90
N THR A 95 -20.70 -35.15 8.97
CA THR A 95 -20.59 -34.84 7.54
C THR A 95 -20.96 -33.39 7.22
N ALA A 96 -21.90 -32.80 7.96
CA ALA A 96 -22.30 -31.40 7.79
C ALA A 96 -21.15 -30.44 8.12
N ARG A 97 -20.42 -30.68 9.22
CA ARG A 97 -19.24 -29.91 9.60
C ARG A 97 -18.11 -30.07 8.59
N LEU A 98 -17.79 -31.30 8.20
CA LEU A 98 -16.74 -31.58 7.21
C LEU A 98 -17.05 -30.91 5.85
N SER A 99 -18.31 -30.94 5.40
CA SER A 99 -18.73 -30.28 4.16
C SER A 99 -18.57 -28.76 4.21
N ALA A 100 -18.81 -28.16 5.38
CA ALA A 100 -18.63 -26.73 5.58
C ALA A 100 -17.14 -26.32 5.55
N GLU A 101 -16.26 -27.10 6.18
CA GLU A 101 -14.82 -26.86 6.16
C GLU A 101 -14.25 -26.99 4.73
N VAL A 102 -14.67 -28.00 3.97
CA VAL A 102 -14.31 -28.14 2.55
C VAL A 102 -14.76 -26.92 1.75
N ALA A 103 -16.00 -26.46 1.94
CA ALA A 103 -16.51 -25.29 1.21
C ALA A 103 -15.74 -23.99 1.52
N ILE A 104 -15.27 -23.81 2.76
CA ILE A 104 -14.37 -22.69 3.10
C ILE A 104 -13.00 -22.86 2.44
N SER A 105 -12.47 -24.07 2.37
CA SER A 105 -11.21 -24.36 1.69
C SER A 105 -11.29 -24.08 0.18
N ASP A 106 -12.41 -24.44 -0.44
CA ASP A 106 -12.66 -24.15 -1.86
C ASP A 106 -12.71 -22.64 -2.13
N LEU A 107 -13.46 -21.88 -1.31
CA LEU A 107 -13.45 -20.42 -1.40
C LEU A 107 -12.08 -19.81 -1.14
N SER A 108 -11.33 -20.33 -0.17
CA SER A 108 -9.97 -19.85 0.12
C SER A 108 -9.03 -20.09 -1.06
N SER A 109 -9.26 -21.16 -1.82
CA SER A 109 -8.50 -21.47 -3.03
C SER A 109 -8.85 -20.50 -4.16
N LEU A 110 -10.12 -20.17 -4.35
CA LEU A 110 -10.57 -19.14 -5.30
C LEU A 110 -10.00 -17.75 -4.94
N ARG A 111 -10.06 -17.35 -3.67
CA ARG A 111 -9.43 -16.10 -3.19
C ARG A 111 -7.92 -16.05 -3.44
N SER A 112 -7.26 -17.20 -3.43
CA SER A 112 -5.83 -17.28 -3.74
C SER A 112 -5.56 -17.07 -5.22
N GLN A 113 -6.50 -17.45 -6.11
CA GLN A 113 -6.42 -17.18 -7.54
C GLN A 113 -6.56 -15.67 -7.83
N THR A 114 -7.51 -14.99 -7.19
CA THR A 114 -7.67 -13.51 -7.30
C THR A 114 -6.39 -12.75 -6.89
N ALA A 115 -5.56 -13.34 -6.03
CA ALA A 115 -4.29 -12.75 -5.59
C ALA A 115 -3.11 -12.97 -6.56
N ILE A 116 -3.22 -13.85 -7.55
CA ILE A 116 -2.12 -14.10 -8.50
C ILE A 116 -1.78 -12.84 -9.32
N PRO A 117 -2.74 -12.14 -9.94
CA PRO A 117 -2.45 -10.92 -10.70
C PRO A 117 -1.86 -9.79 -9.84
N LEU A 118 -2.14 -9.78 -8.53
CA LEU A 118 -1.57 -8.78 -7.62
C LEU A 118 -0.04 -8.90 -7.51
N ALA A 119 0.49 -10.11 -7.45
CA ALA A 119 1.94 -10.33 -7.38
C ALA A 119 2.66 -9.83 -8.65
N ASP A 120 2.04 -10.04 -9.82
CA ASP A 120 2.55 -9.52 -11.09
C ASP A 120 2.50 -7.99 -11.14
N LEU A 121 1.40 -7.39 -10.67
CA LEU A 121 1.26 -5.93 -10.58
C LEU A 121 2.29 -5.32 -9.61
N ASP A 122 2.54 -5.96 -8.47
CA ASP A 122 3.59 -5.55 -7.51
C ASP A 122 4.98 -5.60 -8.16
N ALA A 123 5.30 -6.67 -8.89
CA ALA A 123 6.57 -6.80 -9.59
C ALA A 123 6.74 -5.71 -10.67
N MET A 124 5.69 -5.44 -11.45
CA MET A 124 5.67 -4.36 -12.44
C MET A 124 5.86 -2.98 -11.79
N LEU A 125 5.17 -2.72 -10.67
CA LEU A 125 5.25 -1.45 -9.97
C LEU A 125 6.67 -1.18 -9.45
N VAL A 126 7.32 -2.20 -8.87
CA VAL A 126 8.71 -2.10 -8.42
C VAL A 126 9.65 -1.85 -9.60
N ALA A 127 9.49 -2.60 -10.69
CA ALA A 127 10.35 -2.46 -11.87
C ALA A 127 10.24 -1.04 -12.49
N ALA A 128 9.03 -0.55 -12.70
CA ALA A 128 8.78 0.79 -13.24
C ALA A 128 9.31 1.89 -12.30
N SER A 129 9.15 1.71 -10.97
CA SER A 129 9.67 2.65 -9.97
C SER A 129 11.20 2.76 -10.01
N ILE A 130 11.90 1.63 -10.16
CA ILE A 130 13.37 1.61 -10.27
C ILE A 130 13.84 2.25 -11.58
N ALA A 131 13.09 2.04 -12.66
CA ALA A 131 13.38 2.61 -13.97
C ALA A 131 12.97 4.09 -14.11
N LEU A 132 12.34 4.68 -13.09
CA LEU A 132 11.74 6.02 -13.12
C LEU A 132 10.71 6.17 -14.26
N GLU A 133 9.99 5.09 -14.55
CA GLU A 133 8.90 5.03 -15.53
C GLU A 133 7.55 5.38 -14.89
N PRO A 134 6.53 5.73 -15.68
CA PRO A 134 5.18 6.00 -15.18
C PRO A 134 4.58 4.79 -14.44
N THR A 135 4.02 5.03 -13.26
CA THR A 135 3.50 3.97 -12.37
C THR A 135 2.00 4.08 -12.06
N ALA A 136 1.34 5.15 -12.50
CA ALA A 136 -0.02 5.49 -12.08
C ALA A 136 -1.03 4.38 -12.45
N GLU A 137 -0.97 3.88 -13.68
CA GLU A 137 -1.88 2.85 -14.18
C GLU A 137 -1.65 1.51 -13.47
N ILE A 138 -0.39 1.16 -13.17
CA ILE A 138 -0.03 -0.05 -12.44
C ILE A 138 -0.55 0.03 -11.01
N ALA A 139 -0.36 1.17 -10.34
CA ALA A 139 -0.83 1.41 -8.99
C ALA A 139 -2.37 1.38 -8.90
N GLU A 140 -3.08 1.98 -9.85
CA GLU A 140 -4.55 1.94 -9.89
C GLU A 140 -5.07 0.50 -10.01
N ALA A 141 -4.50 -0.28 -10.92
CA ALA A 141 -4.89 -1.67 -11.10
C ALA A 141 -4.57 -2.50 -9.85
N ARG A 142 -3.41 -2.30 -9.24
CA ARG A 142 -3.01 -2.94 -7.98
C ARG A 142 -4.04 -2.66 -6.88
N ASP A 143 -4.40 -1.40 -6.68
CA ASP A 143 -5.36 -1.01 -5.64
C ASP A 143 -6.78 -1.52 -5.95
N ALA A 144 -7.15 -1.66 -7.22
CA ALA A 144 -8.37 -2.33 -7.61
C ALA A 144 -8.37 -3.81 -7.17
N VAL A 145 -7.29 -4.55 -7.45
CA VAL A 145 -7.18 -5.98 -7.07
C VAL A 145 -7.14 -6.15 -5.55
N VAL A 146 -6.43 -5.27 -4.82
CA VAL A 146 -6.41 -5.29 -3.34
C VAL A 146 -7.83 -5.14 -2.76
N ARG A 147 -8.67 -4.29 -3.34
CA ARG A 147 -10.07 -4.15 -2.89
C ARG A 147 -10.88 -5.42 -3.11
N LEU A 148 -10.76 -6.08 -4.26
CA LEU A 148 -11.45 -7.35 -4.53
C LEU A 148 -11.06 -8.41 -3.48
N ILE A 149 -9.77 -8.54 -3.22
CA ILE A 149 -9.25 -9.50 -2.22
C ILE A 149 -9.77 -9.18 -0.82
N ALA A 150 -9.83 -7.89 -0.45
CA ALA A 150 -10.36 -7.48 0.85
C ALA A 150 -11.85 -7.83 1.02
N GLU A 151 -12.65 -7.70 -0.03
CA GLU A 151 -14.05 -8.12 -0.05
C GLU A 151 -14.18 -9.64 0.14
N GLU A 152 -13.37 -10.43 -0.56
CA GLU A 152 -13.33 -11.89 -0.43
C GLU A 152 -12.89 -12.35 0.98
N ASP A 153 -11.88 -11.69 1.54
CA ASP A 153 -11.39 -11.95 2.89
C ASP A 153 -12.46 -11.66 3.95
N GLN A 154 -13.25 -10.60 3.76
CA GLN A 154 -14.39 -10.32 4.63
C GLN A 154 -15.40 -11.48 4.60
N VAL A 155 -15.76 -11.97 3.41
CA VAL A 155 -16.68 -13.11 3.27
C VAL A 155 -16.13 -14.36 3.97
N LEU A 156 -14.85 -14.69 3.75
CA LEU A 156 -14.21 -15.83 4.40
C LEU A 156 -14.17 -15.68 5.93
N SER A 157 -13.89 -14.48 6.43
CA SER A 157 -13.90 -14.17 7.87
C SER A 157 -15.30 -14.36 8.47
N GLU A 158 -16.34 -13.84 7.82
CA GLU A 158 -17.74 -14.04 8.23
C GLU A 158 -18.11 -15.52 8.31
N LEU A 159 -17.69 -16.32 7.32
CA LEU A 159 -17.99 -17.75 7.28
C LEU A 159 -17.27 -18.53 8.38
N ARG A 160 -15.98 -18.22 8.61
CA ARG A 160 -15.18 -18.86 9.66
C ARG A 160 -15.72 -18.55 11.05
N ALA A 161 -16.33 -17.38 11.25
CA ALA A 161 -16.94 -17.01 12.54
C ALA A 161 -18.23 -17.78 12.86
N ILE A 162 -18.85 -18.46 11.88
CA ILE A 162 -20.09 -19.24 12.06
C ILE A 162 -19.79 -20.68 12.50
N LEU A 163 -18.65 -21.23 12.08
CA LEU A 163 -18.21 -22.59 12.42
C LEU A 163 -17.47 -22.63 13.75
#